data_AF-A0A2T2R0E3-F1
#
_entry.id   AF-A0A2T2R0E3-F1
#
_cell.length_a   1.000
_cell.length_b   1.000
_cell.length_c   1.000
_cell.angle_alpha   90.00
_cell.angle_beta   90.00
_cell.angle_gamma   90.00
#
_symmetry.space_group_name_H-M   'P 1'
#
loop_
_entity.id
_entity.type
_entity.pdbx_description
1 polymer ?
#
loop_
_entity_poly.entity_id
_entity_poly.type
_entity_poly.pdbx_seq_one_letter_code
_entity_poly.pdbx_strand_id
1 'polypeptide(L)'
;MENITVDLRGSTHGFKSMNVFITDGQKSSIDGFTLHSFYEDDTDADKVTLYSKRNSGDKTEGPVVIKNVDMYDEGTPVQLHGASNGNRHDVVFENITIQQGENPSGNADATTHGFNNASLEDKPKAGRIDYRNVDILAPVGEFGLGNRGGTGEMDVYWTNSTINNQGPDFVFNDNMNELWENKQFGIFLDNIEFTGYFPKTGYMEGNAPQEQSGEYVYVRMRNCTATKDGTTLYSEQSGTYTSDGSDEGNDFVLIPTQLMTYAWGTDVSVTSGNRTVSSVEITDSNGDPRTTDPLDKWTKQTEPYLKVNLDTAIQAGNTIDVEWTARVTPQDDYQTTGLFVARPVLNQSYTTGQGPFTIDLRGVASSQESRDKIIYTASSGDTSVVTANVQSDDYTLKLTERGSGTATVSVTGSIDGVGQTTDTFTISIN
;
A
#
# COMPACT_ATOMS: atom_id res chain seq x y z
N MET A 1 3.85 -17.22 21.56
CA MET A 1 4.76 -16.75 22.62
C MET A 1 4.10 -15.56 23.29
N GLU A 2 4.07 -15.51 24.62
CA GLU A 2 3.39 -14.43 25.35
C GLU A 2 4.31 -13.82 26.41
N ASN A 3 4.34 -12.50 26.53
CA ASN A 3 5.02 -11.74 27.58
C ASN A 3 6.53 -12.05 27.70
N ILE A 4 7.23 -12.03 26.57
CA ILE A 4 8.68 -12.29 26.52
C ILE A 4 9.42 -10.96 26.47
N THR A 5 10.33 -10.75 27.41
CA THR A 5 11.31 -9.66 27.36
C THR A 5 12.67 -10.22 27.00
N VAL A 6 13.27 -9.71 25.93
CA VAL A 6 14.65 -10.00 25.53
C VAL A 6 15.45 -8.71 25.67
N ASP A 7 16.35 -8.68 26.65
CA ASP A 7 17.25 -7.56 26.89
C ASP A 7 18.67 -7.96 26.45
N LEU A 8 19.18 -7.28 25.42
CA LEU A 8 20.49 -7.55 24.83
C LEU A 8 21.53 -6.49 25.19
N ARG A 9 21.16 -5.52 26.05
CA ARG A 9 22.08 -4.47 26.44
C ARG A 9 23.29 -5.07 27.16
N GLY A 10 24.49 -4.72 26.70
CA GLY A 10 25.76 -5.16 27.29
C GLY A 10 26.39 -6.43 26.69
N SER A 11 25.85 -6.98 25.58
CA SER A 11 26.59 -8.01 24.85
C SER A 11 27.78 -7.39 24.11
N THR A 12 29.00 -7.69 24.54
CA THR A 12 30.25 -7.21 23.90
C THR A 12 30.57 -7.86 22.56
N HIS A 13 29.77 -8.84 22.15
CA HIS A 13 29.87 -9.52 20.86
C HIS A 13 28.58 -9.22 20.11
N GLY A 14 28.66 -8.42 19.05
CA GLY A 14 27.52 -8.05 18.21
C GLY A 14 26.80 -9.30 17.72
N PHE A 15 25.51 -9.43 18.04
CA PHE A 15 24.66 -10.39 17.36
C PHE A 15 24.37 -9.82 15.97
N LYS A 16 25.08 -10.32 14.96
CA LYS A 16 24.92 -9.87 13.56
C LYS A 16 23.48 -9.86 13.05
N SER A 17 22.65 -10.75 13.58
CA SER A 17 21.21 -10.67 13.41
C SER A 17 20.54 -11.42 14.55
N MET A 18 19.63 -10.75 15.25
CA MET A 18 18.64 -11.47 16.04
C MET A 18 17.44 -11.71 15.15
N ASN A 19 17.17 -12.98 14.88
CA ASN A 19 15.97 -13.40 14.20
C ASN A 19 15.07 -14.05 15.25
N VAL A 20 13.99 -13.37 15.63
CA VAL A 20 12.95 -13.99 16.46
C VAL A 20 12.08 -14.82 15.53
N PHE A 21 12.40 -16.11 15.40
CA PHE A 21 11.71 -17.01 14.49
C PHE A 21 10.36 -17.46 15.03
N ILE A 22 9.37 -17.41 14.15
CA ILE A 22 8.20 -18.27 14.22
C ILE A 22 8.36 -19.31 13.11
N THR A 23 8.86 -20.49 13.45
CA THR A 23 8.84 -21.65 12.55
C THR A 23 7.86 -22.67 13.08
N ASP A 24 6.62 -22.61 12.62
CA ASP A 24 5.94 -23.81 12.14
C ASP A 24 4.65 -23.40 11.46
N GLY A 25 4.24 -24.18 10.46
CA GLY A 25 2.98 -24.00 9.77
C GLY A 25 1.76 -24.22 10.64
N GLN A 26 1.56 -23.51 11.75
CA GLN A 26 0.28 -23.37 12.44
C GLN A 26 0.00 -21.88 12.70
N LYS A 27 -1.28 -21.54 12.98
CA LYS A 27 -1.66 -20.21 13.46
C LYS A 27 -0.79 -19.87 14.66
N SER A 28 0.18 -18.99 14.46
CA SER A 28 1.19 -18.66 15.44
C SER A 28 1.06 -17.20 15.79
N SER A 29 1.04 -16.91 17.09
CA SER A 29 1.02 -15.55 17.61
C SER A 29 2.20 -15.27 18.52
N ILE A 30 2.76 -14.07 18.38
CA ILE A 30 3.57 -13.42 19.41
C ILE A 30 2.71 -12.30 20.00
N ASP A 31 2.62 -12.24 21.32
CA ASP A 31 1.87 -11.24 22.06
C ASP A 31 2.69 -10.74 23.25
N GLY A 32 2.90 -9.43 23.39
CA GLY A 32 3.67 -8.88 24.51
C GLY A 32 5.15 -9.23 24.40
N PHE A 33 5.83 -8.63 23.44
CA PHE A 33 7.28 -8.82 23.25
C PHE A 33 8.01 -7.49 23.41
N THR A 34 9.03 -7.45 24.27
CA THR A 34 9.88 -6.27 24.40
C THR A 34 11.29 -6.63 24.01
N LEU A 35 11.88 -5.86 23.09
CA LEU A 35 13.25 -6.03 22.62
C LEU A 35 14.05 -4.76 22.90
N HIS A 36 15.16 -4.91 23.61
CA HIS A 36 16.15 -3.86 23.78
C HIS A 36 17.44 -4.27 23.06
N SER A 37 17.84 -3.50 22.05
CA SER A 37 19.13 -3.65 21.36
C SER A 37 20.05 -2.46 21.63
N PHE A 38 21.33 -2.74 21.81
CA PHE A 38 22.38 -1.76 21.93
C PHE A 38 23.58 -2.24 21.11
N TYR A 39 24.00 -1.43 20.14
CA TYR A 39 25.21 -1.71 19.38
C TYR A 39 25.93 -0.40 19.06
N GLU A 40 27.23 -0.34 19.35
CA GLU A 40 28.07 0.87 19.21
C GLU A 40 28.94 0.86 17.93
N ASP A 41 28.98 -0.22 17.15
CA ASP A 41 29.90 -0.34 16.01
C ASP A 41 29.19 -0.15 14.65
N ASP A 42 29.73 0.77 13.84
CA ASP A 42 29.15 1.33 12.60
C ASP A 42 29.41 0.47 11.35
N THR A 43 29.42 -0.86 11.48
CA THR A 43 29.59 -1.73 10.31
C THR A 43 28.23 -2.29 9.88
N ASP A 44 27.82 -2.00 8.65
CA ASP A 44 26.58 -2.34 7.89
C ASP A 44 25.92 -3.73 8.09
N ALA A 45 26.50 -4.63 8.88
CA ALA A 45 26.12 -6.03 8.97
C ALA A 45 25.09 -6.34 10.07
N ASP A 46 24.84 -5.44 11.02
CA ASP A 46 24.06 -5.77 12.21
C ASP A 46 22.68 -5.13 12.10
N LYS A 47 21.62 -5.97 12.09
CA LYS A 47 20.21 -5.54 12.05
C LYS A 47 19.38 -6.30 13.06
N VAL A 48 18.47 -5.60 13.71
CA VAL A 48 17.47 -6.22 14.58
C VAL A 48 16.23 -6.52 13.75
N THR A 49 16.01 -7.80 13.46
CA THR A 49 14.92 -8.20 12.54
C THR A 49 13.87 -9.00 13.30
N LEU A 50 12.67 -8.45 13.38
CA LEU A 50 11.49 -9.24 13.73
C LEU A 50 11.03 -9.96 12.47
N TYR A 51 11.37 -11.25 12.41
CA TYR A 51 11.33 -12.02 11.17
C TYR A 51 10.32 -13.16 11.26
N SER A 52 9.29 -13.11 10.43
CA SER A 52 8.43 -14.27 10.17
C SER A 52 8.92 -15.00 8.92
N LYS A 53 9.29 -16.28 9.07
CA LYS A 53 9.63 -17.14 7.93
C LYS A 53 8.69 -18.31 7.82
N ARG A 54 8.17 -18.53 6.61
CA ARG A 54 7.50 -19.77 6.27
C ARG A 54 8.41 -20.69 5.45
N ASN A 55 8.60 -21.92 5.93
CA ASN A 55 9.33 -22.95 5.19
C ASN A 55 8.44 -23.60 4.11
N SER A 56 9.06 -24.01 3.01
CA SER A 56 8.41 -24.68 1.89
C SER A 56 7.82 -26.02 2.33
N GLY A 57 6.53 -26.23 2.10
CA GLY A 57 5.83 -27.50 2.38
C GLY A 57 4.67 -27.38 3.37
N ASP A 58 4.63 -26.32 4.17
CA ASP A 58 3.53 -26.09 5.11
C ASP A 58 2.29 -25.53 4.41
N LYS A 59 1.17 -26.27 4.52
CA LYS A 59 -0.12 -25.98 3.86
C LYS A 59 -1.13 -25.22 4.72
N THR A 60 -0.77 -24.75 5.90
CA THR A 60 -1.76 -24.17 6.81
C THR A 60 -2.31 -22.81 6.38
N GLU A 61 -3.53 -22.52 6.80
CA GLU A 61 -4.36 -21.50 6.15
C GLU A 61 -4.44 -20.17 6.90
N GLY A 62 -3.71 -20.00 8.01
CA GLY A 62 -3.80 -18.80 8.85
C GLY A 62 -2.65 -17.80 8.69
N PRO A 63 -2.89 -16.50 8.94
CA PRO A 63 -1.83 -15.51 9.05
C PRO A 63 -0.96 -15.77 10.28
N VAL A 64 0.31 -15.37 10.18
CA VAL A 64 1.18 -15.18 11.35
C VAL A 64 0.86 -13.83 11.95
N VAL A 65 0.56 -13.78 13.25
CA VAL A 65 0.20 -12.52 13.94
C VAL A 65 1.28 -12.18 14.95
N ILE A 66 1.86 -10.99 14.84
CA ILE A 66 2.85 -10.47 15.77
C ILE A 66 2.25 -9.19 16.34
N LYS A 67 1.98 -9.17 17.65
CA LYS A 67 1.27 -8.06 18.25
C LYS A 67 1.79 -7.64 19.62
N ASN A 68 1.48 -6.40 19.99
CA ASN A 68 1.86 -5.78 21.26
C ASN A 68 3.38 -5.89 21.46
N VAL A 69 4.12 -5.33 20.52
CA VAL A 69 5.59 -5.41 20.47
C VAL A 69 6.19 -4.04 20.68
N ASP A 70 7.05 -3.89 21.68
CA ASP A 70 7.84 -2.68 21.89
C ASP A 70 9.30 -2.97 21.56
N MET A 71 9.87 -2.24 20.62
CA MET A 71 11.27 -2.35 20.23
C MET A 71 11.96 -1.03 20.53
N TYR A 72 13.00 -1.11 21.36
CA TYR A 72 13.88 0.00 21.67
C TYR A 72 15.24 -0.32 21.09
N ASP A 73 15.70 0.53 20.19
CA ASP A 73 17.00 0.40 19.59
C ASP A 73 17.81 1.68 19.75
N GLU A 74 19.06 1.56 20.20
CA GLU A 74 19.94 2.72 20.44
C GLU A 74 20.98 2.95 19.32
N GLY A 75 20.91 2.24 18.20
CA GLY A 75 21.98 2.28 17.21
C GLY A 75 21.77 1.49 15.92
N THR A 76 20.93 0.45 15.94
CA THR A 76 20.81 -0.55 14.87
C THR A 76 19.49 -0.42 14.08
N PRO A 77 19.51 -0.51 12.75
CA PRO A 77 18.30 -0.74 11.94
C PRO A 77 17.35 -1.77 12.53
N VAL A 78 16.12 -1.32 12.83
CA VAL A 78 15.04 -2.24 13.17
C VAL A 78 14.28 -2.59 11.91
N GLN A 79 14.07 -3.89 11.70
CA GLN A 79 13.37 -4.40 10.54
C GLN A 79 12.14 -5.24 10.94
N LEU A 80 10.99 -4.91 10.36
CA LEU A 80 9.79 -5.74 10.43
C LEU A 80 9.65 -6.51 9.13
N HIS A 81 9.85 -7.82 9.19
CA HIS A 81 10.12 -8.60 7.99
C HIS A 81 9.25 -9.87 7.93
N GLY A 82 8.47 -10.00 6.86
CA GLY A 82 7.83 -11.23 6.44
C GLY A 82 8.50 -11.84 5.20
N ALA A 83 8.88 -13.11 5.26
CA ALA A 83 9.41 -13.86 4.13
C ALA A 83 8.83 -15.26 4.03
N SER A 84 8.73 -15.78 2.80
CA SER A 84 8.27 -17.14 2.55
C SER A 84 9.00 -17.83 1.42
N ASN A 85 9.22 -19.14 1.61
CA ASN A 85 9.73 -20.04 0.59
C ASN A 85 8.56 -20.86 0.00
N GLY A 86 7.98 -20.40 -1.11
CA GLY A 86 7.11 -21.19 -2.00
C GLY A 86 5.59 -21.11 -1.79
N ASN A 87 5.07 -20.71 -0.61
CA ASN A 87 3.63 -20.64 -0.35
C ASN A 87 3.19 -19.28 0.20
N ARG A 88 1.91 -18.92 -0.01
CA ARG A 88 1.25 -17.72 0.56
C ARG A 88 1.75 -17.40 1.97
N HIS A 89 2.16 -16.15 2.18
CA HIS A 89 2.57 -15.62 3.48
C HIS A 89 1.68 -14.45 3.82
N ASP A 90 0.81 -14.67 4.80
CA ASP A 90 0.05 -13.60 5.41
C ASP A 90 0.71 -13.29 6.75
N VAL A 91 1.14 -12.04 6.95
CA VAL A 91 1.68 -11.58 8.22
C VAL A 91 0.89 -10.37 8.68
N VAL A 92 0.51 -10.36 9.95
CA VAL A 92 -0.11 -9.22 10.60
C VAL A 92 0.81 -8.75 11.72
N PHE A 93 1.29 -7.51 11.60
CA PHE A 93 1.95 -6.75 12.64
C PHE A 93 0.93 -5.81 13.26
N GLU A 94 0.68 -5.90 14.56
CA GLU A 94 -0.40 -5.15 15.22
C GLU A 94 0.04 -4.56 16.57
N ASN A 95 -0.21 -3.26 16.80
CA ASN A 95 0.19 -2.57 18.04
C ASN A 95 1.70 -2.72 18.28
N ILE A 96 2.51 -2.23 17.34
CA ILE A 96 3.97 -2.29 17.44
C ILE A 96 4.50 -0.88 17.61
N THR A 97 5.33 -0.67 18.63
CA THR A 97 6.08 0.57 18.81
C THR A 97 7.54 0.30 18.51
N ILE A 98 8.13 1.06 17.60
CA ILE A 98 9.56 1.06 17.32
C ILE A 98 10.10 2.41 17.73
N GLN A 99 11.03 2.45 18.68
CA GLN A 99 11.71 3.65 19.10
C GLN A 99 13.19 3.50 18.81
N GLN A 100 13.72 4.34 17.92
CA GLN A 100 15.16 4.43 17.69
C GLN A 100 15.78 5.55 18.54
N GLY A 101 17.04 5.37 18.93
CA GLY A 101 17.85 6.31 19.69
C GLY A 101 18.21 7.53 18.86
N GLU A 102 18.93 8.48 19.46
CA GLU A 102 19.22 9.77 18.81
C GLU A 102 20.21 9.68 17.64
N ASN A 103 20.97 8.58 17.49
CA ASN A 103 22.01 8.41 16.46
C ASN A 103 22.14 6.96 15.95
N PRO A 104 21.12 6.35 15.30
CA PRO A 104 21.25 5.05 14.69
C PRO A 104 22.23 5.09 13.51
N SER A 105 23.17 4.15 13.50
CA SER A 105 23.99 3.83 12.34
C SER A 105 23.21 2.91 11.39
N GLY A 106 22.26 3.48 10.64
CA GLY A 106 21.65 2.81 9.49
C GLY A 106 20.15 3.04 9.27
N ASN A 107 19.63 2.38 8.23
CA ASN A 107 18.26 2.55 7.72
C ASN A 107 17.26 1.62 8.43
N ALA A 108 16.20 2.17 9.03
CA ALA A 108 15.09 1.36 9.52
C ALA A 108 14.22 0.90 8.34
N ASP A 109 13.84 -0.37 8.28
CA ASP A 109 13.10 -0.90 7.13
C ASP A 109 11.88 -1.72 7.58
N ALA A 110 10.67 -1.32 7.20
CA ALA A 110 9.53 -2.23 7.21
C ALA A 110 9.42 -2.85 5.81
N THR A 111 10.29 -3.82 5.55
CA THR A 111 10.41 -4.47 4.24
C THR A 111 9.99 -5.92 4.30
N THR A 112 9.50 -6.38 3.17
CA THR A 112 9.12 -7.76 2.93
C THR A 112 10.22 -8.36 2.05
N HIS A 113 10.62 -9.62 2.26
CA HIS A 113 11.39 -10.30 1.22
C HIS A 113 10.45 -11.22 0.48
N GLY A 114 10.33 -10.95 -0.82
CA GLY A 114 9.64 -11.85 -1.71
C GLY A 114 10.28 -13.24 -1.76
N PHE A 115 9.61 -14.12 -2.49
CA PHE A 115 9.99 -15.51 -2.65
C PHE A 115 11.34 -15.66 -3.36
N ASN A 116 12.32 -16.23 -2.67
CA ASN A 116 13.69 -16.41 -3.20
C ASN A 116 13.90 -17.69 -4.02
N ASN A 117 12.90 -18.57 -4.19
CA ASN A 117 13.19 -19.91 -4.75
C ASN A 117 12.01 -20.69 -5.36
N ALA A 118 10.89 -20.05 -5.71
CA ALA A 118 9.81 -20.78 -6.40
C ALA A 118 10.19 -20.99 -7.88
N SER A 119 10.26 -22.24 -8.33
CA SER A 119 10.30 -22.54 -9.76
C SER A 119 9.05 -21.97 -10.43
N LEU A 120 9.18 -21.38 -11.62
CA LEU A 120 8.11 -20.70 -12.37
C LEU A 120 6.81 -21.51 -12.54
N GLU A 121 6.87 -22.84 -12.42
CA GLU A 121 5.72 -23.74 -12.54
C GLU A 121 4.77 -23.65 -11.33
N ASP A 122 5.27 -23.27 -10.15
CA ASP A 122 4.47 -23.02 -8.94
C ASP A 122 4.41 -21.52 -8.69
N LYS A 123 3.58 -20.80 -9.47
CA LYS A 123 3.36 -19.36 -9.22
C LYS A 123 2.93 -19.17 -7.77
N PRO A 124 3.70 -18.44 -6.94
CA PRO A 124 3.34 -18.23 -5.56
C PRO A 124 2.02 -17.49 -5.50
N LYS A 125 1.10 -17.96 -4.65
CA LYS A 125 -0.14 -17.27 -4.34
C LYS A 125 0.20 -15.89 -3.74
N ALA A 126 -0.58 -14.88 -4.10
CA ALA A 126 -0.41 -13.51 -3.59
C ALA A 126 -0.27 -13.49 -2.07
N GLY A 127 0.81 -12.88 -1.58
CA GLY A 127 1.05 -12.65 -0.16
C GLY A 127 0.41 -11.35 0.30
N ARG A 128 0.13 -11.25 1.60
CA ARG A 128 -0.41 -10.03 2.20
C ARG A 128 0.32 -9.72 3.50
N ILE A 129 0.75 -8.48 3.67
CA ILE A 129 1.34 -8.03 4.93
C ILE A 129 0.53 -6.85 5.44
N ASP A 130 -0.02 -7.00 6.64
CA ASP A 130 -0.79 -5.97 7.32
C ASP A 130 0.01 -5.39 8.48
N TYR A 131 0.23 -4.08 8.48
CA TYR A 131 0.73 -3.32 9.61
C TYR A 131 -0.44 -2.49 10.16
N ARG A 132 -0.75 -2.66 11.46
CA ARG A 132 -1.91 -2.08 12.11
C ARG A 132 -1.46 -1.43 13.42
N ASN A 133 -1.71 -0.14 13.59
CA ASN A 133 -1.25 0.57 14.79
C ASN A 133 0.27 0.36 15.02
N VAL A 134 1.07 0.60 13.98
CA VAL A 134 2.52 0.45 14.04
C VAL A 134 3.14 1.85 14.10
N ASP A 135 3.65 2.22 15.26
CA ASP A 135 4.28 3.51 15.47
C ASP A 135 5.79 3.38 15.33
N ILE A 136 6.37 4.12 14.38
CA ILE A 136 7.81 4.22 14.18
C ILE A 136 8.24 5.61 14.62
N LEU A 137 8.87 5.65 15.79
CA LEU A 137 9.29 6.86 16.47
C LEU A 137 10.77 7.13 16.16
N ALA A 138 11.02 8.12 15.29
CA ALA A 138 12.32 8.72 15.01
C ALA A 138 13.39 7.80 14.38
N PRO A 139 13.18 7.18 13.20
CA PRO A 139 14.30 6.73 12.42
C PRO A 139 15.09 7.93 11.91
N VAL A 140 16.40 7.87 12.12
CA VAL A 140 17.32 8.94 11.77
C VAL A 140 18.01 8.65 10.42
N GLY A 141 17.85 7.42 9.91
CA GLY A 141 18.26 6.98 8.57
C GLY A 141 17.08 6.91 7.58
N GLU A 142 17.32 6.32 6.41
CA GLU A 142 16.26 6.06 5.41
C GLU A 142 15.20 5.14 6.03
N PHE A 143 13.92 5.47 5.83
CA PHE A 143 12.84 4.54 6.13
C PHE A 143 12.27 3.92 4.85
N GLY A 144 12.46 2.61 4.71
CA GLY A 144 11.99 1.84 3.55
C GLY A 144 10.66 1.11 3.79
N LEU A 145 9.68 1.34 2.91
CA LEU A 145 8.52 0.46 2.73
C LEU A 145 8.66 -0.30 1.41
N GLY A 146 8.67 -1.63 1.41
CA GLY A 146 9.00 -2.29 0.15
C GLY A 146 9.09 -3.79 0.12
N ASN A 147 9.37 -4.30 -1.08
CA ASN A 147 9.71 -5.69 -1.35
C ASN A 147 11.18 -5.79 -1.74
N ARG A 148 12.00 -6.41 -0.89
CA ARG A 148 13.39 -6.74 -1.16
C ARG A 148 13.48 -8.15 -1.74
N GLY A 149 13.54 -8.24 -3.07
CA GLY A 149 14.11 -9.39 -3.75
C GLY A 149 13.29 -10.69 -3.72
N GLY A 150 12.09 -10.71 -4.29
CA GLY A 150 11.52 -11.99 -4.71
C GLY A 150 10.42 -11.95 -5.74
N THR A 151 9.82 -13.12 -5.97
CA THR A 151 8.92 -13.37 -7.10
C THR A 151 7.48 -13.52 -6.63
N GLY A 152 6.56 -12.69 -7.11
CA GLY A 152 5.12 -12.84 -6.83
C GLY A 152 4.42 -11.52 -6.52
N GLU A 153 3.10 -11.55 -6.63
CA GLU A 153 2.21 -10.46 -6.23
C GLU A 153 2.19 -10.34 -4.70
N MET A 154 2.35 -9.12 -4.19
CA MET A 154 2.25 -8.85 -2.76
C MET A 154 1.57 -7.51 -2.52
N ASP A 155 0.65 -7.51 -1.57
CA ASP A 155 0.02 -6.29 -1.08
C ASP A 155 0.48 -6.00 0.35
N VAL A 156 0.92 -4.77 0.58
CA VAL A 156 1.30 -4.24 1.89
C VAL A 156 0.24 -3.23 2.32
N TYR A 157 -0.42 -3.49 3.43
CA TYR A 157 -1.37 -2.59 4.04
C TYR A 157 -0.77 -2.00 5.31
N TRP A 158 -0.88 -0.69 5.47
CA TRP A 158 -0.55 0.05 6.67
C TRP A 158 -1.80 0.80 7.11
N THR A 159 -2.16 0.66 8.38
CA THR A 159 -3.38 1.30 8.90
C THR A 159 -3.16 1.91 10.29
N ASN A 160 -3.74 3.09 10.54
CA ASN A 160 -3.76 3.75 11.86
C ASN A 160 -2.37 3.87 12.51
N SER A 161 -1.35 4.24 11.74
CA SER A 161 0.05 4.12 12.15
C SER A 161 0.72 5.49 12.09
N THR A 162 1.69 5.72 12.97
CA THR A 162 2.52 6.93 12.95
C THR A 162 3.89 6.59 12.41
N ILE A 163 4.37 7.33 11.41
CA ILE A 163 5.74 7.23 10.91
C ILE A 163 6.43 8.57 11.14
N ASN A 164 7.20 8.65 12.20
CA ASN A 164 7.99 9.82 12.50
C ASN A 164 9.38 9.71 11.87
N ASN A 165 9.49 9.89 10.55
CA ASN A 165 10.77 9.84 9.83
C ASN A 165 11.58 11.13 10.03
N GLN A 166 12.67 11.07 10.80
CA GLN A 166 13.60 12.18 10.96
C GLN A 166 14.76 12.12 9.96
N GLY A 167 14.91 10.99 9.27
CA GLY A 167 15.91 10.80 8.22
C GLY A 167 15.67 11.67 6.99
N PRO A 168 16.69 11.82 6.13
CA PRO A 168 16.60 12.63 4.92
C PRO A 168 15.68 12.03 3.86
N ASP A 169 15.40 10.72 3.93
CA ASP A 169 14.73 9.96 2.88
C ASP A 169 13.66 9.02 3.45
N PHE A 170 12.54 8.93 2.74
CA PHE A 170 11.50 7.93 2.91
C PHE A 170 11.35 7.26 1.55
N VAL A 171 11.58 5.97 1.48
CA VAL A 171 11.71 5.27 0.20
C VAL A 171 10.69 4.17 0.10
N PHE A 172 10.02 4.11 -1.04
CA PHE A 172 9.31 2.91 -1.44
C PHE A 172 10.31 2.02 -2.18
N ASN A 173 10.90 1.07 -1.47
CA ASN A 173 12.01 0.28 -1.99
C ASN A 173 11.47 -0.94 -2.74
N ASP A 174 11.55 -0.89 -4.06
CA ASP A 174 11.29 -2.04 -4.90
C ASP A 174 12.61 -2.61 -5.42
N ASN A 175 13.25 -3.46 -4.62
CA ASN A 175 14.46 -4.16 -5.01
C ASN A 175 14.10 -5.42 -5.80
N MET A 176 13.28 -5.26 -6.84
CA MET A 176 12.98 -6.31 -7.80
C MET A 176 14.12 -6.38 -8.83
N ASN A 177 15.00 -7.38 -8.68
CA ASN A 177 15.99 -7.70 -9.71
C ASN A 177 15.30 -7.84 -11.08
N GLU A 178 15.84 -7.15 -12.09
CA GLU A 178 15.36 -6.85 -13.46
C GLU A 178 14.85 -8.03 -14.34
N LEU A 179 14.68 -9.24 -13.80
CA LEU A 179 14.58 -10.47 -14.60
C LEU A 179 13.17 -11.08 -14.70
N TRP A 180 12.09 -10.39 -14.31
CA TRP A 180 10.79 -11.07 -14.13
C TRP A 180 9.57 -10.23 -14.53
N GLU A 181 9.19 -10.33 -15.80
CA GLU A 181 8.01 -9.69 -16.39
C GLU A 181 6.69 -10.08 -15.67
N ASN A 182 5.86 -9.09 -15.33
CA ASN A 182 4.52 -9.18 -14.70
C ASN A 182 4.49 -9.32 -13.16
N LYS A 183 4.90 -8.29 -12.43
CA LYS A 183 4.67 -8.22 -10.97
C LYS A 183 3.86 -6.98 -10.60
N GLN A 184 2.86 -7.21 -9.77
CA GLN A 184 2.08 -6.14 -9.12
C GLN A 184 2.47 -6.10 -7.65
N PHE A 185 2.87 -4.92 -7.19
CA PHE A 185 3.14 -4.65 -5.78
C PHE A 185 2.30 -3.46 -5.35
N GLY A 186 1.30 -3.73 -4.50
CA GLY A 186 0.41 -2.71 -3.97
C GLY A 186 0.87 -2.26 -2.58
N ILE A 187 0.99 -0.96 -2.37
CA ILE A 187 1.12 -0.38 -1.04
C ILE A 187 -0.14 0.42 -0.74
N PHE A 188 -0.79 0.11 0.37
CA PHE A 188 -2.04 0.74 0.79
C PHE A 188 -1.83 1.37 2.17
N LEU A 189 -1.85 2.69 2.23
CA LEU A 189 -1.68 3.49 3.43
C LEU A 189 -3.04 4.09 3.80
N ASP A 190 -3.54 3.81 5.00
CA ASP A 190 -4.82 4.32 5.49
C ASP A 190 -4.70 4.88 6.91
N ASN A 191 -5.08 6.14 7.09
CA ASN A 191 -5.00 6.85 8.36
C ASN A 191 -3.57 6.81 8.92
N ILE A 192 -2.61 7.28 8.11
CA ILE A 192 -1.18 7.32 8.46
C ILE A 192 -0.77 8.76 8.75
N GLU A 193 -0.19 8.97 9.92
CA GLU A 193 0.43 10.25 10.27
C GLU A 193 1.94 10.17 10.05
N PHE A 194 2.43 10.97 9.11
CA PHE A 194 3.85 11.16 8.89
C PHE A 194 4.32 12.40 9.64
N THR A 195 5.39 12.28 10.42
CA THR A 195 6.05 13.44 11.05
C THR A 195 7.51 13.51 10.62
N GLY A 196 8.01 14.73 10.40
CA GLY A 196 9.38 14.96 9.94
C GLY A 196 9.49 15.04 8.40
N TYR A 197 10.38 14.27 7.80
CA TYR A 197 10.61 14.28 6.35
C TYR A 197 9.63 13.35 5.64
N PHE A 198 8.60 13.94 5.02
CA PHE A 198 7.83 13.27 3.98
C PHE A 198 8.62 13.29 2.66
N PRO A 199 8.62 12.22 1.84
CA PRO A 199 9.35 12.22 0.59
C PRO A 199 8.81 13.35 -0.29
N LYS A 200 9.67 14.31 -0.61
CA LYS A 200 9.40 15.28 -1.68
C LYS A 200 9.41 14.50 -2.99
N THR A 201 8.25 13.97 -3.35
CA THR A 201 7.93 13.36 -4.64
C THR A 201 8.94 12.34 -5.16
N GLY A 202 8.63 11.05 -5.01
CA GLY A 202 8.94 10.07 -6.06
C GLY A 202 10.33 9.45 -6.05
N TYR A 203 11.01 9.33 -4.92
CA TYR A 203 12.12 8.39 -4.82
C TYR A 203 11.56 6.96 -4.66
N MET A 204 11.06 6.38 -5.75
CA MET A 204 11.07 4.92 -5.93
C MET A 204 12.43 4.62 -6.56
N GLU A 205 13.39 4.21 -5.74
CA GLU A 205 14.72 3.84 -6.21
C GLU A 205 14.63 2.49 -6.91
N GLY A 206 14.30 2.52 -8.20
CA GLY A 206 14.29 1.35 -9.07
C GLY A 206 14.78 1.76 -10.46
N ASN A 207 15.86 1.13 -10.92
CA ASN A 207 16.31 1.17 -12.31
C ASN A 207 15.31 0.43 -13.21
N ALA A 208 14.05 0.88 -13.29
CA ALA A 208 13.10 0.34 -14.24
C ALA A 208 13.28 1.09 -15.57
N PRO A 209 13.77 0.45 -16.64
CA PRO A 209 13.70 1.03 -17.98
C PRO A 209 12.23 1.24 -18.35
N GLN A 210 11.91 2.45 -18.77
CA GLN A 210 10.59 2.87 -19.23
C GLN A 210 10.02 1.97 -20.35
N GLU A 211 8.69 1.87 -20.34
CA GLU A 211 7.80 1.60 -21.48
C GLU A 211 7.71 0.18 -22.05
N GLN A 212 8.44 -0.82 -21.58
CA GLN A 212 8.21 -2.19 -22.02
C GLN A 212 7.67 -3.06 -20.86
N SER A 213 6.36 -3.33 -20.94
CA SER A 213 5.62 -4.36 -20.21
C SER A 213 5.26 -4.13 -18.72
N GLY A 214 4.20 -3.35 -18.47
CA GLY A 214 3.16 -3.71 -17.48
C GLY A 214 3.49 -3.79 -15.98
N GLU A 215 4.66 -3.34 -15.52
CA GLU A 215 5.05 -3.37 -14.11
C GLU A 215 4.60 -2.10 -13.37
N TYR A 216 3.69 -2.25 -12.40
CA TYR A 216 3.18 -1.12 -11.61
C TYR A 216 3.32 -1.43 -10.11
N VAL A 217 4.27 -0.74 -9.45
CA VAL A 217 4.14 -0.44 -8.03
C VAL A 217 3.11 0.68 -7.91
N TYR A 218 2.03 0.44 -7.17
CA TYR A 218 1.03 1.46 -6.93
C TYR A 218 0.91 1.73 -5.42
N VAL A 219 1.10 2.99 -5.04
CA VAL A 219 0.91 3.46 -3.68
C VAL A 219 -0.45 4.14 -3.61
N ARG A 220 -1.31 3.69 -2.71
CA ARG A 220 -2.61 4.31 -2.41
C ARG A 220 -2.55 4.91 -1.03
N MET A 221 -2.92 6.17 -0.91
CA MET A 221 -2.96 6.90 0.36
C MET A 221 -4.39 7.37 0.65
N ARG A 222 -4.86 7.11 1.87
CA ARG A 222 -6.16 7.52 2.40
C ARG A 222 -5.99 8.14 3.78
N ASN A 223 -6.65 9.28 4.02
CA ASN A 223 -6.64 9.94 5.32
C ASN A 223 -5.22 10.11 5.88
N CYS A 224 -4.21 10.24 5.02
CA CYS A 224 -2.84 10.41 5.43
C CYS A 224 -2.56 11.89 5.63
N THR A 225 -1.76 12.20 6.63
CA THR A 225 -1.27 13.55 6.89
C THR A 225 0.25 13.51 7.00
N ALA A 226 0.93 14.56 6.56
CA ALA A 226 2.36 14.73 6.77
C ALA A 226 2.64 16.10 7.35
N THR A 227 3.27 16.17 8.52
CA THR A 227 3.66 17.46 9.12
C THR A 227 5.16 17.68 9.03
N LYS A 228 5.55 18.78 8.37
CA LYS A 228 6.94 19.23 8.23
C LYS A 228 7.06 20.72 8.45
N ASP A 229 7.99 21.15 9.30
CA ASP A 229 8.29 22.56 9.55
C ASP A 229 7.03 23.39 9.91
N GLY A 230 6.07 22.78 10.62
CA GLY A 230 4.79 23.38 11.01
C GLY A 230 3.72 23.42 9.92
N THR A 231 4.01 22.92 8.72
CA THR A 231 3.04 22.78 7.63
C THR A 231 2.53 21.34 7.57
N THR A 232 1.21 21.16 7.59
CA THR A 232 0.57 19.86 7.41
C THR A 232 0.09 19.70 5.97
N LEU A 233 0.48 18.58 5.35
CA LEU A 233 0.06 18.13 4.04
C LEU A 233 -0.94 16.98 4.18
N TYR A 234 -1.81 16.79 3.20
CA TYR A 234 -2.90 15.81 3.22
C TYR A 234 -2.90 14.93 1.96
N SER A 235 -3.32 13.67 2.08
CA SER A 235 -3.58 12.81 0.92
C SER A 235 -4.87 13.18 0.18
N GLU A 236 -5.75 13.93 0.84
CA GLU A 236 -7.04 14.41 0.33
C GLU A 236 -7.33 15.78 0.93
N GLN A 237 -7.76 16.72 0.10
CA GLN A 237 -8.16 18.05 0.55
C GLN A 237 -9.38 18.52 -0.24
N SER A 238 -10.26 19.24 0.44
CA SER A 238 -11.41 19.90 -0.16
C SER A 238 -11.54 21.32 0.35
N GLY A 239 -12.10 22.22 -0.44
CA GLY A 239 -12.33 23.59 -0.02
C GLY A 239 -13.13 24.42 -1.02
N THR A 240 -13.20 25.70 -0.69
CA THR A 240 -13.76 26.76 -1.54
C THR A 240 -12.67 27.76 -1.89
N TYR A 241 -12.62 28.21 -3.12
CA TYR A 241 -11.75 29.30 -3.57
C TYR A 241 -12.60 30.38 -4.22
N THR A 242 -12.42 31.63 -3.81
CA THR A 242 -13.05 32.79 -4.44
C THR A 242 -11.96 33.54 -5.20
N SER A 243 -12.13 33.72 -6.51
CA SER A 243 -11.20 34.49 -7.33
C SER A 243 -11.19 35.96 -6.90
N ASP A 244 -10.06 36.63 -7.09
CA ASP A 244 -9.92 38.04 -6.78
C ASP A 244 -9.47 38.88 -7.99
N GLY A 245 -9.16 40.16 -7.76
CA GLY A 245 -8.76 41.08 -8.82
C GLY A 245 -7.48 40.67 -9.57
N SER A 246 -6.65 39.80 -8.99
CA SER A 246 -5.45 39.26 -9.65
C SER A 246 -5.76 38.18 -10.70
N ASP A 247 -6.95 37.58 -10.64
CA ASP A 247 -7.42 36.58 -11.60
C ASP A 247 -8.15 37.21 -12.81
N GLU A 248 -8.43 38.52 -12.77
CA GLU A 248 -9.12 39.22 -13.85
C GLU A 248 -8.33 39.14 -15.16
N GLY A 249 -9.02 38.79 -16.24
CA GLY A 249 -8.43 38.58 -17.57
C GLY A 249 -7.92 37.16 -17.82
N ASN A 250 -7.77 36.34 -16.77
CA ASN A 250 -7.38 34.95 -16.90
C ASN A 250 -8.60 34.07 -17.18
N ASP A 251 -8.41 33.03 -17.99
CA ASP A 251 -9.35 31.92 -18.19
C ASP A 251 -9.06 30.75 -17.24
N PHE A 252 -8.40 31.02 -16.12
CA PHE A 252 -8.13 30.04 -15.07
C PHE A 252 -8.02 30.71 -13.70
N VAL A 253 -8.11 29.90 -12.65
CA VAL A 253 -7.68 30.26 -11.29
C VAL A 253 -6.64 29.25 -10.80
N LEU A 254 -5.70 29.72 -9.98
CA LEU A 254 -4.68 28.88 -9.33
C LEU A 254 -5.03 28.70 -7.86
N ILE A 255 -5.47 27.50 -7.50
CA ILE A 255 -5.86 27.17 -6.13
C ILE A 255 -4.66 26.53 -5.43
N PRO A 256 -4.07 27.16 -4.39
CA PRO A 256 -3.01 26.54 -3.62
C PRO A 256 -3.56 25.33 -2.85
N THR A 257 -2.83 24.22 -2.89
CA THR A 257 -3.19 23.02 -2.10
C THR A 257 -2.10 22.67 -1.11
N GLN A 258 -2.49 21.95 -0.08
CA GLN A 258 -1.62 21.32 0.90
C GLN A 258 -1.57 19.81 0.64
N LEU A 259 -1.56 19.38 -0.61
CA LEU A 259 -1.50 17.94 -0.91
C LEU A 259 -0.07 17.41 -0.70
N MET A 260 0.01 16.18 -0.20
CA MET A 260 1.28 15.49 0.04
C MET A 260 2.08 15.26 -1.25
N THR A 261 1.37 15.01 -2.36
CA THR A 261 1.96 14.82 -3.70
C THR A 261 0.98 15.30 -4.80
N TYR A 262 1.23 14.91 -6.05
CA TYR A 262 0.33 15.12 -7.18
C TYR A 262 -1.08 14.59 -6.90
N ALA A 263 -2.10 15.37 -7.24
CA ALA A 263 -3.48 14.92 -7.19
C ALA A 263 -3.82 14.10 -8.44
N TRP A 264 -4.15 12.84 -8.26
CA TRP A 264 -4.59 11.96 -9.33
C TRP A 264 -6.10 12.02 -9.56
N GLY A 265 -6.87 12.38 -8.52
CA GLY A 265 -8.31 12.61 -8.61
C GLY A 265 -8.63 14.06 -8.28
N THR A 266 -9.42 14.71 -9.12
CA THR A 266 -9.90 16.08 -8.90
C THR A 266 -11.38 16.15 -9.24
N ASP A 267 -12.18 16.70 -8.32
CA ASP A 267 -13.58 17.07 -8.54
C ASP A 267 -13.71 18.57 -8.29
N VAL A 268 -14.16 19.31 -9.30
CA VAL A 268 -14.18 20.77 -9.26
C VAL A 268 -15.47 21.27 -9.89
N SER A 269 -16.13 22.20 -9.21
CA SER A 269 -17.32 22.87 -9.71
C SER A 269 -17.27 24.38 -9.44
N VAL A 270 -17.72 25.16 -10.42
CA VAL A 270 -17.89 26.60 -10.28
C VAL A 270 -19.29 26.84 -9.69
N THR A 271 -19.35 27.45 -8.52
CA THR A 271 -20.60 27.70 -7.79
C THR A 271 -21.12 29.12 -7.96
N SER A 272 -20.31 30.04 -8.51
CA SER A 272 -20.75 31.40 -8.88
C SER A 272 -20.05 31.96 -10.12
N GLY A 273 -20.66 32.97 -10.76
CA GLY A 273 -20.03 33.73 -11.85
C GLY A 273 -20.31 33.29 -13.29
N ASN A 274 -21.36 32.48 -13.54
CA ASN A 274 -21.79 32.05 -14.89
C ASN A 274 -20.67 31.48 -15.77
N ARG A 275 -19.77 30.68 -15.19
CA ARG A 275 -18.71 29.96 -15.91
C ARG A 275 -18.80 28.46 -15.65
N THR A 276 -18.20 27.70 -16.54
CA THR A 276 -18.03 26.24 -16.40
C THR A 276 -16.55 25.87 -16.38
N VAL A 277 -16.21 24.79 -15.69
CA VAL A 277 -14.86 24.22 -15.69
C VAL A 277 -14.62 23.54 -17.03
N SER A 278 -13.55 23.93 -17.74
CA SER A 278 -13.16 23.34 -19.01
C SER A 278 -12.16 22.19 -18.82
N SER A 279 -11.21 22.35 -17.91
CA SER A 279 -10.30 21.30 -17.46
C SER A 279 -9.71 21.63 -16.09
N VAL A 280 -9.12 20.63 -15.44
CA VAL A 280 -8.34 20.80 -14.22
C VAL A 280 -6.96 20.21 -14.47
N GLU A 281 -5.93 20.99 -14.16
CA GLU A 281 -4.53 20.60 -14.31
C GLU A 281 -3.81 20.79 -12.97
N ILE A 282 -2.74 20.02 -12.75
CA ILE A 282 -1.83 20.26 -11.62
C ILE A 282 -0.64 21.05 -12.14
N THR A 283 -0.41 22.21 -11.55
CA THR A 283 0.66 23.14 -11.95
C THR A 283 1.51 23.51 -10.74
N ASP A 284 2.62 24.20 -11.00
CA ASP A 284 3.29 24.94 -9.95
C ASP A 284 2.65 26.32 -9.72
N SER A 285 3.26 27.10 -8.84
CA SER A 285 2.86 28.46 -8.50
C SER A 285 2.95 29.45 -9.66
N ASN A 286 3.64 29.13 -10.75
CA ASN A 286 3.66 29.95 -11.96
C ASN A 286 2.51 29.57 -12.93
N GLY A 287 1.74 28.53 -12.63
CA GLY A 287 0.66 28.05 -13.49
C GLY A 287 1.15 27.25 -14.71
N ASP A 288 2.44 26.89 -14.71
CA ASP A 288 3.02 26.06 -15.74
C ASP A 288 2.56 24.61 -15.54
N PRO A 289 1.99 23.96 -16.58
CA PRO A 289 1.72 22.55 -16.55
C PRO A 289 3.01 21.84 -16.16
N ARG A 290 2.91 20.95 -15.18
CA ARG A 290 4.04 20.08 -14.86
C ARG A 290 4.41 19.36 -16.15
N THR A 291 5.60 19.63 -16.70
CA THR A 291 6.10 18.77 -17.77
C THR A 291 6.12 17.39 -17.14
N THR A 292 5.36 16.46 -17.70
CA THR A 292 5.20 15.12 -17.16
C THR A 292 6.48 14.31 -17.28
N ASP A 293 7.65 14.95 -17.45
CA ASP A 293 8.93 14.29 -17.50
C ASP A 293 9.17 13.64 -16.14
N PRO A 294 8.93 12.32 -16.01
CA PRO A 294 9.13 11.62 -14.75
C PRO A 294 10.63 11.50 -14.44
N LEU A 295 11.49 11.93 -15.38
CA LEU A 295 12.94 11.88 -15.30
C LEU A 295 13.59 13.19 -14.85
N ASP A 296 12.86 14.32 -14.78
CA ASP A 296 13.35 15.52 -14.07
C ASP A 296 13.19 15.34 -12.55
N LYS A 297 13.89 14.32 -12.03
CA LYS A 297 13.83 13.75 -10.68
C LYS A 297 14.32 14.70 -9.57
N TRP A 298 14.65 15.95 -9.90
CA TRP A 298 15.40 16.84 -9.00
C TRP A 298 14.82 18.25 -8.85
N THR A 299 13.87 18.67 -9.69
CA THR A 299 13.22 19.97 -9.53
C THR A 299 12.18 19.90 -8.41
N LYS A 300 12.64 20.24 -7.21
CA LYS A 300 11.88 20.36 -5.96
C LYS A 300 10.65 21.26 -6.14
N GLN A 301 9.53 20.73 -6.60
CA GLN A 301 8.25 21.45 -6.54
C GLN A 301 7.67 21.27 -5.13
N THR A 302 7.60 22.37 -4.40
CA THR A 302 7.27 22.39 -2.98
C THR A 302 5.78 22.56 -2.70
N GLU A 303 4.97 22.91 -3.70
CA GLU A 303 3.57 23.34 -3.52
C GLU A 303 2.74 23.02 -4.78
N PRO A 304 1.91 21.96 -4.78
CA PRO A 304 1.02 21.69 -5.92
C PRO A 304 -0.16 22.68 -5.94
N TYR A 305 -0.39 23.33 -7.08
CA TYR A 305 -1.57 24.15 -7.33
C TYR A 305 -2.56 23.38 -8.21
N LEU A 306 -3.86 23.57 -7.99
CA LEU A 306 -4.90 23.18 -8.96
C LEU A 306 -5.14 24.36 -9.89
N LYS A 307 -4.79 24.21 -11.16
CA LYS A 307 -5.19 25.13 -12.22
C LYS A 307 -6.55 24.72 -12.74
N VAL A 308 -7.56 25.49 -12.36
CA VAL A 308 -8.94 25.27 -12.81
C VAL A 308 -9.16 26.14 -14.03
N ASN A 309 -9.06 25.53 -15.22
CA ASN A 309 -9.32 26.21 -16.47
C ASN A 309 -10.84 26.39 -16.63
N LEU A 310 -11.23 27.56 -17.09
CA LEU A 310 -12.61 27.99 -17.28
C LEU A 310 -12.94 28.00 -18.77
N ASP A 311 -14.22 28.03 -19.09
CA ASP A 311 -14.69 28.19 -20.48
C ASP A 311 -14.39 29.58 -21.07
N THR A 312 -14.22 30.59 -20.22
CA THR A 312 -14.04 31.99 -20.59
C THR A 312 -13.26 32.77 -19.53
N ALA A 313 -12.60 33.86 -19.94
CA ALA A 313 -11.84 34.71 -19.05
C ALA A 313 -12.70 35.41 -17.98
N ILE A 314 -12.12 35.60 -16.78
CA ILE A 314 -12.67 36.39 -15.68
C ILE A 314 -12.75 37.86 -16.09
N GLN A 315 -13.96 38.43 -16.06
CA GLN A 315 -14.17 39.82 -16.45
C GLN A 315 -13.86 40.74 -15.28
N ALA A 316 -13.43 41.96 -15.58
CA ALA A 316 -13.12 42.96 -14.55
C ALA A 316 -14.31 43.21 -13.62
N GLY A 317 -14.07 43.17 -12.31
CA GLY A 317 -15.08 43.32 -11.26
C GLY A 317 -15.95 42.08 -11.00
N ASN A 318 -15.74 40.96 -11.72
CA ASN A 318 -16.43 39.70 -11.45
C ASN A 318 -15.54 38.79 -10.60
N THR A 319 -16.17 38.06 -9.67
CA THR A 319 -15.55 36.95 -8.95
C THR A 319 -16.19 35.63 -9.38
N ILE A 320 -15.45 34.53 -9.21
CA ILE A 320 -15.99 33.18 -9.28
C ILE A 320 -15.71 32.48 -7.96
N ASP A 321 -16.64 31.65 -7.53
CA ASP A 321 -16.46 30.72 -6.43
C ASP A 321 -16.29 29.32 -7.02
N VAL A 322 -15.27 28.62 -6.53
CA VAL A 322 -14.92 27.26 -6.94
C VAL A 322 -14.97 26.35 -5.73
N GLU A 323 -15.85 25.37 -5.75
CA GLU A 323 -15.78 24.22 -4.85
C GLU A 323 -14.89 23.16 -5.45
N TRP A 324 -13.98 22.62 -4.66
CA TRP A 324 -13.00 21.66 -5.14
C TRP A 324 -12.71 20.57 -4.12
N THR A 325 -12.39 19.39 -4.62
CA THR A 325 -11.80 18.26 -3.89
C THR A 325 -10.67 17.68 -4.73
N ALA A 326 -9.53 17.42 -4.11
CA ALA A 326 -8.37 16.83 -4.77
C ALA A 326 -7.76 15.72 -3.90
N ARG A 327 -7.26 14.67 -4.57
CA ARG A 327 -6.85 13.40 -3.97
C ARG A 327 -5.55 12.91 -4.58
N VAL A 328 -4.63 12.45 -3.74
CA VAL A 328 -3.35 11.84 -4.15
C VAL A 328 -3.53 10.44 -4.79
N THR A 329 -4.71 9.84 -4.72
CA THR A 329 -5.01 8.55 -5.35
C THR A 329 -6.20 8.69 -6.33
N PRO A 330 -6.16 8.11 -7.55
CA PRO A 330 -7.28 8.19 -8.50
C PRO A 330 -8.58 7.57 -7.93
N GLN A 331 -9.74 8.10 -8.32
CA GLN A 331 -11.07 7.67 -7.85
C GLN A 331 -11.56 6.37 -8.50
N ASP A 332 -11.18 6.09 -9.75
CA ASP A 332 -11.75 4.97 -10.52
C ASP A 332 -11.41 3.58 -9.92
N ASP A 333 -10.36 3.51 -9.10
CA ASP A 333 -9.94 2.30 -8.35
C ASP A 333 -10.22 2.38 -6.83
N TYR A 334 -10.95 3.41 -6.40
CA TYR A 334 -11.00 3.83 -4.99
C TYR A 334 -12.41 4.25 -4.59
N GLN A 335 -13.12 3.38 -3.85
CA GLN A 335 -14.37 3.78 -3.19
C GLN A 335 -14.09 4.24 -1.76
N THR A 336 -14.44 5.49 -1.47
CA THR A 336 -14.26 6.13 -0.16
C THR A 336 -15.20 5.61 0.92
N THR A 337 -16.26 4.90 0.53
CA THR A 337 -17.29 4.37 1.44
C THR A 337 -17.72 3.00 0.96
N GLY A 338 -18.32 2.21 1.86
CA GLY A 338 -18.76 0.86 1.57
C GLY A 338 -17.62 -0.15 1.39
N LEU A 339 -17.92 -1.14 0.55
CA LEU A 339 -17.03 -2.24 0.19
C LEU A 339 -16.67 -2.10 -1.29
N PHE A 340 -15.41 -2.35 -1.65
CA PHE A 340 -14.94 -2.25 -3.05
C PHE A 340 -14.01 -3.40 -3.42
N VAL A 341 -13.89 -3.67 -4.72
CA VAL A 341 -12.94 -4.64 -5.25
C VAL A 341 -11.52 -4.04 -5.16
N ALA A 342 -10.70 -4.55 -4.25
CA ALA A 342 -9.33 -4.11 -4.05
C ALA A 342 -8.33 -4.88 -4.92
N ARG A 343 -8.59 -6.18 -5.17
CA ARG A 343 -7.78 -7.05 -6.02
C ARG A 343 -8.68 -7.91 -6.90
N PRO A 344 -8.97 -7.49 -8.14
CA PRO A 344 -9.79 -8.26 -9.06
C PRO A 344 -9.25 -9.68 -9.26
N VAL A 345 -10.14 -10.66 -9.32
CA VAL A 345 -9.80 -12.04 -9.67
C VAL A 345 -9.58 -12.11 -11.17
N LEU A 346 -8.38 -12.52 -11.58
CA LEU A 346 -8.06 -12.67 -12.99
C LEU A 346 -8.80 -13.88 -13.60
N ASN A 347 -9.09 -13.78 -14.91
CA ASN A 347 -9.62 -14.88 -15.70
C ASN A 347 -8.73 -16.13 -15.57
N GLN A 348 -9.35 -17.32 -15.50
CA GLN A 348 -8.63 -18.59 -15.37
C GLN A 348 -8.89 -19.49 -16.56
N SER A 349 -7.88 -20.29 -16.91
CA SER A 349 -7.96 -21.34 -17.91
C SER A 349 -7.43 -22.64 -17.30
N TYR A 350 -8.24 -23.69 -17.34
CA TYR A 350 -7.92 -25.01 -16.80
C TYR A 350 -8.07 -26.10 -17.86
N THR A 351 -7.35 -27.20 -17.67
CA THR A 351 -7.53 -28.42 -18.48
C THR A 351 -8.61 -29.29 -17.87
N THR A 352 -9.47 -29.87 -18.71
CA THR A 352 -10.54 -30.76 -18.28
C THR A 352 -10.03 -31.96 -17.48
N GLY A 353 -10.80 -32.36 -16.46
CA GLY A 353 -10.50 -33.49 -15.58
C GLY A 353 -9.51 -33.19 -14.45
N GLN A 354 -9.07 -31.93 -14.29
CA GLN A 354 -8.11 -31.52 -13.26
C GLN A 354 -8.78 -30.84 -12.04
N GLY A 355 -10.09 -30.63 -12.07
CA GLY A 355 -10.82 -30.06 -10.94
C GLY A 355 -10.90 -31.00 -9.71
N PRO A 356 -11.26 -30.47 -8.52
CA PRO A 356 -11.67 -29.09 -8.27
C PRO A 356 -10.49 -28.12 -8.17
N PHE A 357 -10.72 -26.88 -8.59
CA PHE A 357 -9.77 -25.77 -8.49
C PHE A 357 -10.12 -24.86 -7.31
N THR A 358 -9.15 -24.09 -6.83
CA THR A 358 -9.34 -23.15 -5.72
C THR A 358 -8.76 -21.79 -6.05
N ILE A 359 -9.52 -20.73 -5.79
CA ILE A 359 -9.09 -19.33 -5.86
C ILE A 359 -9.16 -18.73 -4.46
N ASP A 360 -8.24 -17.83 -4.15
CA ASP A 360 -8.19 -17.14 -2.86
C ASP A 360 -8.81 -15.74 -2.95
N LEU A 361 -9.84 -15.53 -2.14
CA LEU A 361 -10.64 -14.30 -2.11
C LEU A 361 -10.12 -13.25 -1.13
N ARG A 362 -9.09 -13.54 -0.32
CA ARG A 362 -8.53 -12.52 0.58
C ARG A 362 -7.97 -11.35 -0.22
N GLY A 363 -8.35 -10.13 0.17
CA GLY A 363 -7.98 -8.90 -0.53
C GLY A 363 -8.76 -8.65 -1.81
N VAL A 364 -9.64 -9.58 -2.26
CA VAL A 364 -10.48 -9.32 -3.44
C VAL A 364 -11.40 -8.15 -3.19
N ALA A 365 -12.09 -8.16 -2.07
CA ALA A 365 -12.81 -7.01 -1.54
C ALA A 365 -12.06 -6.42 -0.33
N SER A 366 -12.24 -5.12 -0.13
CA SER A 366 -11.80 -4.40 1.06
C SER A 366 -12.85 -3.34 1.43
N SER A 367 -12.92 -3.00 2.72
CA SER A 367 -13.60 -1.80 3.18
C SER A 367 -12.57 -0.93 3.87
N GLN A 368 -12.72 0.37 3.67
CA GLN A 368 -11.95 1.38 4.38
C GLN A 368 -12.76 2.02 5.52
N GLU A 369 -14.04 1.69 5.69
CA GLU A 369 -14.89 2.19 6.79
C GLU A 369 -15.20 1.13 7.86
N SER A 370 -15.05 -0.16 7.53
CA SER A 370 -15.17 -1.25 8.50
C SER A 370 -14.02 -2.23 8.40
N ARG A 371 -13.67 -2.80 9.55
CA ARG A 371 -12.68 -3.87 9.70
C ARG A 371 -13.34 -5.23 9.97
N ASP A 372 -14.66 -5.28 9.90
CA ASP A 372 -15.40 -6.51 10.08
C ASP A 372 -15.06 -7.51 8.98
N LYS A 373 -15.26 -8.78 9.32
CA LYS A 373 -15.00 -9.88 8.39
C LYS A 373 -15.86 -9.72 7.13
N ILE A 374 -15.21 -9.72 5.97
CA ILE A 374 -15.90 -9.80 4.69
C ILE A 374 -16.46 -11.21 4.53
N ILE A 375 -17.77 -11.30 4.31
CA ILE A 375 -18.47 -12.53 3.97
C ILE A 375 -18.55 -12.61 2.46
N TYR A 376 -17.91 -13.62 1.88
CA TYR A 376 -17.94 -13.85 0.44
C TYR A 376 -19.03 -14.85 0.06
N THR A 377 -19.69 -14.57 -1.06
CA THR A 377 -20.55 -15.51 -1.77
C THR A 377 -20.11 -15.58 -3.22
N ALA A 378 -20.42 -16.68 -3.91
CA ALA A 378 -20.05 -16.85 -5.30
C ALA A 378 -21.16 -17.54 -6.08
N SER A 379 -21.27 -17.22 -7.37
CA SER A 379 -22.19 -17.85 -8.31
C SER A 379 -21.52 -18.06 -9.67
N SER A 380 -21.99 -19.06 -10.41
CA SER A 380 -21.56 -19.32 -11.79
C SER A 380 -22.72 -19.02 -12.73
N GLY A 381 -22.44 -18.30 -13.80
CA GLY A 381 -23.37 -18.03 -14.89
C GLY A 381 -23.67 -19.28 -15.74
N ASP A 382 -22.83 -20.31 -15.68
CA ASP A 382 -23.07 -21.61 -16.29
C ASP A 382 -22.60 -22.77 -15.40
N THR A 383 -23.54 -23.33 -14.64
CA THR A 383 -23.29 -24.46 -13.74
C THR A 383 -23.09 -25.80 -14.46
N SER A 384 -23.35 -25.86 -15.77
CA SER A 384 -23.03 -27.04 -16.60
C SER A 384 -21.54 -27.13 -16.94
N VAL A 385 -20.83 -25.99 -16.89
CA VAL A 385 -19.37 -25.91 -17.05
C VAL A 385 -18.67 -25.98 -15.69
N VAL A 386 -19.05 -25.12 -14.74
CA VAL A 386 -18.40 -25.06 -13.42
C VAL A 386 -19.38 -24.61 -12.33
N THR A 387 -19.33 -25.24 -11.15
CA THR A 387 -20.01 -24.73 -9.94
C THR A 387 -19.03 -24.00 -9.04
N ALA A 388 -19.42 -22.82 -8.56
CA ALA A 388 -18.64 -21.97 -7.66
C ALA A 388 -19.21 -22.04 -6.23
N ASN A 389 -18.35 -22.27 -5.23
CA ASN A 389 -18.75 -22.31 -3.83
C ASN A 389 -17.65 -21.76 -2.91
N VAL A 390 -17.97 -20.76 -2.09
CA VAL A 390 -17.07 -20.29 -1.03
C VAL A 390 -17.04 -21.32 0.10
N GLN A 391 -15.86 -21.75 0.50
CA GLN A 391 -15.68 -22.74 1.57
C GLN A 391 -15.92 -22.10 2.95
N SER A 392 -16.03 -22.95 3.99
CA SER A 392 -16.32 -22.52 5.36
C SER A 392 -15.20 -21.69 6.03
N ASP A 393 -14.06 -21.54 5.37
CA ASP A 393 -13.01 -20.60 5.79
C ASP A 393 -13.33 -19.15 5.39
N ASP A 394 -14.38 -18.95 4.57
CA ASP A 394 -14.93 -17.70 4.04
C ASP A 394 -14.04 -16.98 3.00
N TYR A 395 -12.91 -17.57 2.59
CA TYR A 395 -12.04 -16.96 1.59
C TYR A 395 -11.52 -17.90 0.53
N THR A 396 -11.76 -19.21 0.63
CA THR A 396 -11.43 -20.13 -0.45
C THR A 396 -12.63 -20.31 -1.37
N LEU A 397 -12.52 -19.84 -2.61
CA LEU A 397 -13.48 -20.15 -3.66
C LEU A 397 -13.14 -21.51 -4.28
N LYS A 398 -13.99 -22.51 -4.10
CA LYS A 398 -13.89 -23.80 -4.78
C LYS A 398 -14.67 -23.79 -6.07
N LEU A 399 -13.99 -24.12 -7.17
CA LEU A 399 -14.54 -24.31 -8.49
C LEU A 399 -14.57 -25.80 -8.81
N THR A 400 -15.76 -26.38 -8.95
CA THR A 400 -15.92 -27.79 -9.33
C THR A 400 -16.35 -27.87 -10.78
N GLU A 401 -15.47 -28.42 -11.60
CA GLU A 401 -15.73 -28.72 -13.01
C GLU A 401 -16.95 -29.65 -13.18
N ARG A 402 -17.76 -29.34 -14.18
CA ARG A 402 -18.94 -30.12 -14.60
C ARG A 402 -18.92 -30.46 -16.09
N GLY A 403 -18.23 -29.66 -16.90
CA GLY A 403 -18.03 -29.89 -18.32
C GLY A 403 -17.03 -28.90 -18.91
N SER A 404 -16.64 -29.14 -20.16
CA SER A 404 -15.82 -28.20 -20.95
C SER A 404 -16.65 -27.00 -21.40
N GLY A 405 -16.03 -25.83 -21.47
CA GLY A 405 -16.67 -24.59 -21.91
C GLY A 405 -16.19 -23.37 -21.13
N THR A 406 -16.89 -22.25 -21.30
CA THR A 406 -16.59 -21.00 -20.60
C THR A 406 -17.78 -20.58 -19.75
N ALA A 407 -17.51 -20.18 -18.50
CA ALA A 407 -18.51 -19.63 -17.59
C ALA A 407 -17.99 -18.33 -16.96
N THR A 408 -18.88 -17.33 -16.83
CA THR A 408 -18.60 -16.16 -15.99
C THR A 408 -18.92 -16.51 -14.54
N VAL A 409 -17.97 -16.29 -13.64
CA VAL A 409 -18.14 -16.44 -12.20
C VAL A 409 -18.23 -15.05 -11.58
N SER A 410 -19.19 -14.87 -10.68
CA SER A 410 -19.35 -13.65 -9.89
C SER A 410 -19.04 -13.95 -8.42
N VAL A 411 -18.19 -13.14 -7.80
CA VAL A 411 -17.86 -13.20 -6.38
C VAL A 411 -18.31 -11.91 -5.72
N THR A 412 -19.17 -12.03 -4.73
CA THR A 412 -19.70 -10.88 -3.98
C THR A 412 -19.16 -10.91 -2.56
N GLY A 413 -18.40 -9.90 -2.18
CA GLY A 413 -18.07 -9.62 -0.79
C GLY A 413 -19.16 -8.77 -0.14
N SER A 414 -19.42 -8.98 1.14
CA SER A 414 -20.35 -8.16 1.94
C SER A 414 -19.85 -7.95 3.36
N ILE A 415 -20.15 -6.77 3.91
CA ILE A 415 -20.02 -6.47 5.34
C ILE A 415 -21.36 -5.87 5.79
N ASP A 416 -21.92 -6.38 6.89
CA ASP A 416 -23.19 -5.89 7.43
C ASP A 416 -23.07 -4.43 7.88
N GLY A 417 -24.07 -3.61 7.54
CA GLY A 417 -24.07 -2.18 7.82
C GLY A 417 -23.12 -1.31 6.96
N VAL A 418 -22.33 -1.92 6.07
CA VAL A 418 -21.33 -1.23 5.21
C VAL A 418 -21.73 -1.34 3.73
N GLY A 419 -22.05 -2.55 3.27
CA GLY A 419 -22.49 -2.78 1.90
C GLY A 419 -21.90 -4.04 1.28
N GLN A 420 -21.96 -4.09 -0.05
CA GLN A 420 -21.49 -5.23 -0.84
C GLN A 420 -20.78 -4.76 -2.11
N THR A 421 -19.84 -5.57 -2.59
CA THR A 421 -19.12 -5.35 -3.84
C THR A 421 -19.02 -6.65 -4.61
N THR A 422 -19.01 -6.61 -5.94
CA THR A 422 -18.97 -7.80 -6.79
C THR A 422 -17.85 -7.68 -7.81
N ASP A 423 -17.03 -8.73 -7.89
CA ASP A 423 -16.06 -8.94 -8.94
C ASP A 423 -16.53 -10.06 -9.89
N THR A 424 -16.15 -9.98 -11.16
CA THR A 424 -16.54 -10.97 -12.18
C THR A 424 -15.37 -11.36 -13.05
N PHE A 425 -15.21 -12.66 -13.30
CA PHE A 425 -14.13 -13.20 -14.11
C PHE A 425 -14.60 -14.44 -14.88
N THR A 426 -13.90 -14.78 -15.95
CA THR A 426 -14.23 -15.94 -16.78
C THR A 426 -13.38 -17.15 -16.39
N ILE A 427 -14.02 -18.31 -16.30
CA ILE A 427 -13.39 -19.62 -16.24
C ILE A 427 -13.54 -20.30 -17.60
N SER A 428 -12.44 -20.75 -18.19
CA SER A 428 -12.46 -21.63 -19.37
C SER A 428 -11.89 -23.00 -19.03
N ILE A 429 -12.63 -24.06 -19.34
CA ILE A 429 -12.23 -25.46 -19.15
C ILE A 429 -12.13 -26.09 -20.53
N ASN A 430 -10.91 -26.48 -20.92
CA ASN A 430 -10.60 -26.97 -22.26
C ASN A 430 -10.16 -28.43 -22.28
#